data_AF-A0A926YGE0-F1
#
_entry.id   AF-A0A926YGE0-F1
#
_cell.length_a   1.000
_cell.length_b   1.000
_cell.length_c   1.000
_cell.angle_alpha   90.00
_cell.angle_beta   90.00
_cell.angle_gamma   90.00
#
_symmetry.space_group_name_H-M   'P 1'
#
loop_
_entity.id
_entity.type
_entity.pdbx_description
1 polymer ?
#
loop_
_entity_poly.entity_id
_entity_poly.type
_entity_poly.pdbx_seq_one_letter_code
_entity_poly.pdbx_strand_id
1 'polypeptide(L)'
;MKQKRSKSLLLDLLNLLADFDGELSEEAIQLLDELEKRSDVIPPLYADVFVLPSSATCADLVKQVKSLSQEQVAIASYAFQIFRFYEQILRANPSDASPQQKAAYESQLERIRLSVARTKAALAESFG
;
A
#
# COMPACT_ATOMS: atom_id res chain seq x y z
N MET A 1 16.17 0.71 15.22
CA MET A 1 15.68 2.06 14.82
C MET A 1 15.37 2.21 13.33
N LYS A 2 16.10 1.54 12.40
CA LYS A 2 15.85 1.65 10.94
C LYS A 2 14.41 1.28 10.50
N GLN A 3 13.87 0.16 11.00
CA GLN A 3 12.51 -0.33 10.66
C GLN A 3 11.36 0.65 10.96
N LYS A 4 11.44 1.42 12.06
CA LYS A 4 10.42 2.44 12.39
C LYS A 4 10.39 3.58 11.37
N ARG A 5 11.57 3.97 10.85
CA ARG A 5 11.70 4.97 9.77
C ARG A 5 11.22 4.42 8.43
N SER A 6 11.42 3.13 8.15
CA SER A 6 10.93 2.47 6.93
C SER A 6 9.42 2.43 6.84
N LYS A 7 8.75 2.14 7.97
CA LYS A 7 7.28 2.21 8.06
C LYS A 7 6.72 3.63 7.97
N SER A 8 7.53 4.65 8.31
CA SER A 8 7.13 6.05 8.14
C SER A 8 7.10 6.41 6.67
N LEU A 9 8.23 6.28 5.96
CA LEU A 9 8.35 6.73 4.58
C LEU A 9 7.38 6.01 3.63
N LEU A 10 7.14 4.71 3.85
CA LEU A 10 6.16 3.96 3.08
C LEU A 10 4.75 4.51 3.30
N LEU A 11 4.37 4.81 4.55
CA LEU A 11 3.07 5.41 4.85
C LEU A 11 2.96 6.84 4.30
N ASP A 12 4.04 7.61 4.38
CA ASP A 12 4.11 8.98 3.87
C ASP A 12 3.93 8.99 2.34
N LEU A 13 4.58 8.07 1.62
CA LEU A 13 4.34 7.84 0.19
C LEU A 13 2.89 7.41 -0.08
N LEU A 14 2.36 6.45 0.68
CA LEU A 14 0.98 5.99 0.51
C LEU A 14 -0.04 7.12 0.70
N ASN A 15 0.20 8.05 1.63
CA ASN A 15 -0.67 9.20 1.83
C ASN A 15 -0.69 10.12 0.59
N LEU A 16 0.47 10.36 -0.01
CA LEU A 16 0.56 11.20 -1.22
C LEU A 16 -0.02 10.50 -2.46
N LEU A 17 0.21 9.19 -2.60
CA LEU A 17 -0.30 8.43 -3.74
C LEU A 17 -1.79 8.06 -3.61
N ALA A 18 -2.35 8.05 -2.40
CA ALA A 18 -3.76 7.79 -2.16
C ALA A 18 -4.68 8.93 -2.66
N ASP A 19 -4.14 10.15 -2.73
CA ASP A 19 -4.86 11.35 -3.18
C ASP A 19 -4.46 11.74 -4.62
N PHE A 20 -3.85 10.82 -5.35
CA PHE A 20 -3.35 11.02 -6.71
C PHE A 20 -4.48 11.13 -7.75
N ASP A 21 -4.53 12.25 -8.47
CA ASP A 21 -5.54 12.55 -9.51
C ASP A 21 -4.96 12.61 -10.94
N GLY A 22 -3.65 12.47 -11.13
CA GLY A 22 -3.05 12.43 -12.47
C GLY A 22 -1.57 12.82 -12.54
N GLU A 23 -1.05 13.61 -11.60
CA GLU A 23 0.37 14.03 -11.59
C GLU A 23 1.06 13.73 -10.25
N LEU A 24 2.29 13.19 -10.32
CA LEU A 24 3.10 12.92 -9.13
C LEU A 24 3.63 14.25 -8.61
N SER A 25 3.27 14.59 -7.37
CA SER A 25 3.86 15.74 -6.70
C SER A 25 5.38 15.56 -6.58
N GLU A 26 6.11 16.66 -6.58
CA GLU A 26 7.57 16.64 -6.41
C GLU A 26 7.97 15.94 -5.09
N GLU A 27 7.13 16.05 -4.05
CA GLU A 27 7.28 15.35 -2.79
C GLU A 27 7.11 13.83 -2.93
N ALA A 28 6.13 13.37 -3.71
CA ALA A 28 5.95 11.94 -3.99
C ALA A 28 7.14 11.38 -4.79
N ILE A 29 7.69 12.15 -5.74
CA ILE A 29 8.88 11.78 -6.51
C ILE A 29 10.09 11.64 -5.58
N GLN A 30 10.33 12.61 -4.70
CA GLN A 30 11.43 12.53 -3.72
C GLN A 30 11.30 11.30 -2.81
N LEU A 31 10.09 11.00 -2.33
CA LEU A 31 9.84 9.83 -1.49
C LEU A 31 10.03 8.51 -2.26
N LEU A 32 9.64 8.45 -3.54
CA LEU A 32 9.92 7.30 -4.40
C LEU A 32 11.44 7.10 -4.55
N ASP A 33 12.21 8.16 -4.78
CA ASP A 33 13.67 8.07 -4.92
C ASP A 33 14.38 7.69 -3.62
N GLU A 34 13.83 8.07 -2.46
CA GLU A 34 14.31 7.62 -1.15
C GLU A 34 13.98 6.14 -0.89
N LEU A 35 12.79 5.68 -1.27
CA LEU A 35 12.35 4.29 -1.13
C LEU A 35 13.06 3.36 -2.10
N GLU A 36 13.43 3.83 -3.29
CA GLU A 36 14.19 3.06 -4.29
C GLU A 36 15.58 2.65 -3.77
N LYS A 37 16.17 3.47 -2.89
CA LYS A 37 17.48 3.21 -2.26
C LYS A 37 17.40 2.21 -1.11
N ARG A 38 16.21 1.70 -0.78
CA ARG A 38 15.97 0.80 0.35
C ARG A 38 15.73 -0.63 -0.09
N SER A 39 16.39 -1.55 0.62
CA SER A 39 16.25 -3.00 0.48
C SER A 39 15.36 -3.62 1.56
N ASP A 40 14.56 -2.80 2.25
CA ASP A 40 13.56 -3.29 3.21
C ASP A 40 12.50 -4.13 2.46
N VAL A 41 12.15 -5.30 2.99
CA VAL A 41 11.07 -6.14 2.44
C VAL A 41 9.72 -5.46 2.68
N ILE A 42 8.89 -5.39 1.65
CA ILE A 42 7.55 -4.79 1.76
C ILE A 42 6.57 -5.73 2.47
N PRO A 43 5.47 -5.21 3.04
CA PRO A 43 4.41 -6.07 3.56
C PRO A 43 3.90 -7.04 2.48
N PRO A 44 3.64 -8.32 2.81
CA PRO A 44 3.19 -9.32 1.83
C PRO A 44 1.95 -8.90 1.03
N LEU A 45 1.06 -8.14 1.67
CA LEU A 45 -0.14 -7.58 1.03
C LEU A 45 0.20 -6.69 -0.17
N TYR A 46 1.29 -5.92 -0.08
CA TYR A 46 1.66 -4.94 -1.10
C TYR A 46 2.28 -5.68 -2.28
N ALA A 47 3.13 -6.67 -1.98
CA ALA A 47 3.67 -7.56 -3.00
C ALA A 47 2.56 -8.28 -3.77
N ASP A 48 1.55 -8.80 -3.06
CA ASP A 48 0.45 -9.55 -3.67
C ASP A 48 -0.41 -8.71 -4.62
N VAL A 49 -0.71 -7.46 -4.25
CA VAL A 49 -1.50 -6.54 -5.09
C VAL A 49 -0.74 -6.10 -6.34
N PHE A 50 0.56 -5.89 -6.22
CA PHE A 50 1.41 -5.48 -7.34
C PHE A 50 2.02 -6.64 -8.13
N VAL A 51 1.58 -7.89 -7.86
CA VAL A 51 2.05 -9.11 -8.53
C VAL A 51 3.57 -9.27 -8.42
N LEU A 52 4.12 -8.89 -7.27
CA LEU A 52 5.54 -9.00 -6.95
C LEU A 52 5.83 -10.28 -6.15
N PRO A 53 7.06 -10.81 -6.21
CA PRO A 53 7.47 -11.94 -5.37
C PRO A 53 7.30 -11.63 -3.87
N SER A 54 7.08 -12.66 -3.05
CA SER A 54 6.94 -12.50 -1.59
C SER A 54 8.19 -11.94 -0.88
N SER A 55 9.35 -12.01 -1.55
CA SER A 55 10.61 -11.42 -1.11
C SER A 55 10.84 -10.00 -1.65
N ALA A 56 9.84 -9.39 -2.29
CA ALA A 56 9.98 -8.07 -2.90
C ALA A 56 10.36 -7.00 -1.88
N THR A 57 11.17 -6.06 -2.35
CA THR A 57 11.70 -4.95 -1.56
C THR A 57 11.01 -3.64 -1.90
N CYS A 58 11.26 -2.60 -1.10
CA CYS A 58 10.80 -1.24 -1.42
C CYS A 58 11.25 -0.80 -2.81
N ALA A 59 12.48 -1.15 -3.22
CA ALA A 59 12.99 -0.85 -4.55
C ALA A 59 12.17 -1.53 -5.65
N ASP A 60 11.75 -2.78 -5.46
CA ASP A 60 10.92 -3.51 -6.43
C ASP A 60 9.53 -2.88 -6.56
N LEU A 61 8.94 -2.49 -5.43
CA LEU A 61 7.67 -1.76 -5.42
C LEU A 61 7.78 -0.41 -6.15
N VAL A 62 8.83 0.38 -5.89
CA VAL A 62 9.03 1.66 -6.56
C VAL A 62 9.18 1.49 -8.07
N LYS A 63 9.96 0.49 -8.51
CA LYS A 63 10.09 0.17 -9.94
C LYS A 63 8.74 -0.16 -10.57
N GLN A 64 7.93 -1.00 -9.90
CA GLN A 64 6.61 -1.34 -10.39
C GLN A 64 5.71 -0.11 -10.50
N VAL A 65 5.69 0.75 -9.48
CA VAL A 65 4.90 2.00 -9.48
C VAL A 65 5.37 2.97 -10.58
N LYS A 66 6.68 3.13 -10.78
CA LYS A 66 7.25 3.98 -11.84
C LYS A 66 6.95 3.43 -13.26
N SER A 67 6.69 2.13 -13.40
CA SER A 67 6.33 1.51 -14.69
C SER A 67 4.84 1.59 -15.04
N LEU A 68 3.99 2.06 -14.12
CA LEU A 68 2.55 2.11 -14.36
C LEU A 68 2.20 3.14 -15.45
N SER A 69 1.30 2.76 -16.36
CA SER A 69 0.63 3.70 -17.25
C SER A 69 -0.34 4.58 -16.47
N GLN A 70 -0.78 5.70 -17.04
CA GLN A 70 -1.73 6.61 -16.38
C GLN A 70 -3.04 5.91 -15.97
N GLU A 71 -3.54 4.98 -16.78
CA GLU A 71 -4.72 4.16 -16.46
C GLU A 71 -4.43 3.21 -15.28
N GLN A 72 -3.27 2.56 -15.28
CA GLN A 72 -2.86 1.69 -14.18
C GLN A 72 -2.62 2.46 -12.89
N VAL A 73 -2.14 3.71 -12.96
CA VAL A 73 -1.97 4.58 -11.79
C VAL A 73 -3.32 4.90 -11.15
N ALA A 74 -4.38 5.13 -11.94
CA ALA A 74 -5.73 5.34 -11.40
C ALA A 74 -6.27 4.10 -10.68
N ILE A 75 -5.93 2.89 -11.13
CA ILE A 75 -6.29 1.64 -10.43
C ILE A 75 -5.42 1.47 -9.18
N ALA A 76 -4.13 1.80 -9.27
CA ALA A 76 -3.18 1.70 -8.16
C ALA A 76 -3.46 2.72 -7.04
N SER A 77 -4.03 3.89 -7.33
CA SER A 77 -4.43 4.87 -6.29
C SER A 77 -5.45 4.28 -5.32
N TYR A 78 -6.39 3.47 -5.81
CA TYR A 78 -7.29 2.69 -4.95
C TYR A 78 -6.53 1.68 -4.08
N ALA A 79 -5.48 1.03 -4.61
CA ALA A 79 -4.64 0.13 -3.82
C ALA A 79 -3.93 0.90 -2.68
N PHE A 80 -3.38 2.07 -2.98
CA PHE A 80 -2.70 2.90 -1.99
C PHE A 80 -3.65 3.38 -0.87
N GLN A 81 -4.88 3.75 -1.22
CA GLN A 81 -5.93 4.06 -0.23
C GLN A 81 -6.20 2.87 0.69
N ILE A 82 -6.32 1.66 0.12
CA ILE A 82 -6.56 0.43 0.88
C ILE A 82 -5.39 0.14 1.84
N PHE A 83 -4.14 0.30 1.39
CA PHE A 83 -2.97 0.11 2.25
C PHE A 83 -2.91 1.11 3.39
N ARG A 84 -3.25 2.38 3.14
CA ARG A 84 -3.36 3.41 4.18
C ARG A 84 -4.36 2.99 5.25
N PHE A 85 -5.57 2.56 4.86
CA PHE A 85 -6.56 2.08 5.81
C PHE A 85 -6.11 0.83 6.56
N TYR A 86 -5.47 -0.11 5.88
CA TYR A 86 -4.94 -1.33 6.49
C TYR A 86 -3.89 -1.03 7.58
N GLU A 87 -2.93 -0.16 7.28
CA GLU A 87 -1.91 0.28 8.25
C GLU A 87 -2.53 1.03 9.45
N GLN A 88 -3.56 1.85 9.22
CA GLN A 88 -4.29 2.54 10.29
C GLN A 88 -5.01 1.55 11.22
N ILE A 89 -5.67 0.54 10.65
CA ILE A 89 -6.34 -0.51 11.41
C ILE A 89 -5.32 -1.33 12.22
N LEU A 90 -4.21 -1.74 11.62
CA LEU A 90 -3.17 -2.50 12.34
C LEU A 90 -2.58 -1.71 13.52
N ARG A 91 -2.54 -0.37 13.44
CA ARG A 91 -2.07 0.49 14.54
C ARG A 91 -3.08 0.61 15.68
N ALA A 92 -4.37 0.38 15.43
CA ALA A 92 -5.42 0.53 16.44
C ALA A 92 -5.43 -0.58 17.52
N ASN A 93 -4.53 -1.57 17.41
CA ASN A 93 -4.25 -2.69 18.32
C ASN A 93 -5.37 -3.01 19.34
N PRO A 94 -6.32 -3.90 19.00
CA PRO A 94 -7.53 -4.14 19.82
C PRO A 94 -7.29 -5.06 21.04
N SER A 95 -6.06 -5.11 21.57
CA SER A 95 -5.65 -6.05 22.63
C SER A 95 -6.52 -5.90 23.89
N ASP A 96 -6.90 -4.66 24.22
CA ASP A 96 -7.76 -4.30 25.36
C ASP A 96 -9.19 -3.91 24.94
N ALA A 97 -9.61 -4.26 23.72
CA ALA A 97 -10.88 -3.84 23.15
C ALA A 97 -12.05 -4.74 23.59
N SER A 98 -13.23 -4.13 23.76
CA SER A 98 -14.48 -4.85 24.06
C SER A 98 -14.86 -5.84 22.95
N PRO A 99 -15.72 -6.86 23.22
CA PRO A 99 -16.19 -7.78 22.19
C PRO A 99 -16.82 -7.08 20.97
N GLN A 100 -17.54 -5.98 21.17
CA GLN A 100 -18.12 -5.20 20.06
C GLN A 100 -17.04 -4.50 19.22
N GLN A 101 -15.98 -3.99 19.87
CA GLN A 101 -14.86 -3.36 19.16
C GLN A 101 -14.04 -4.40 18.37
N LYS A 102 -13.88 -5.62 18.91
CA LYS A 102 -13.25 -6.73 18.17
C LYS A 102 -14.07 -7.14 16.94
N ALA A 103 -15.39 -7.28 17.08
CA ALA A 103 -16.27 -7.58 15.95
C ALA A 103 -16.26 -6.47 14.88
N ALA A 104 -16.25 -5.20 15.30
CA ALA A 104 -16.12 -4.07 14.38
C ALA A 104 -14.78 -4.07 13.64
N TYR A 105 -13.68 -4.35 14.35
CA TYR A 105 -12.34 -4.48 13.78
C TYR A 105 -12.26 -5.60 12.73
N GLU A 106 -12.80 -6.79 13.04
CA GLU A 106 -12.86 -7.92 12.11
C GLU A 106 -13.71 -7.59 10.86
N SER A 107 -14.85 -6.93 11.05
CA SER A 107 -15.70 -6.49 9.94
C SER A 107 -14.96 -5.49 9.03
N GLN A 108 -14.18 -4.57 9.59
CA GLN A 108 -13.37 -3.65 8.80
C GLN A 108 -12.24 -4.36 8.04
N LEU A 109 -11.58 -5.33 8.67
CA LEU A 109 -10.57 -6.16 7.99
C LEU A 109 -11.17 -6.94 6.83
N GLU A 110 -12.38 -7.48 6.98
CA GLU A 110 -13.03 -8.23 5.90
C GLU A 110 -13.39 -7.34 4.71
N ARG A 111 -13.86 -6.11 4.97
CA ARG A 111 -14.06 -5.11 3.91
C ARG A 111 -12.77 -4.79 3.17
N ILE A 112 -11.66 -4.65 3.89
CA ILE A 112 -10.33 -4.44 3.28
C ILE A 112 -9.97 -5.63 2.40
N ARG A 113 -10.13 -6.87 2.87
CA ARG A 113 -9.82 -8.07 2.07
C ARG A 113 -10.59 -8.10 0.75
N LEU A 114 -11.88 -7.76 0.78
CA LEU A 114 -12.69 -7.68 -0.43
C LEU A 114 -12.21 -6.59 -1.38
N SER A 115 -11.88 -5.40 -0.86
CA SER A 115 -11.34 -4.31 -1.69
C SER A 115 -9.99 -4.67 -2.29
N VAL A 116 -9.08 -5.28 -1.51
CA VAL A 116 -7.79 -5.80 -1.97
C VAL A 116 -7.99 -6.77 -3.11
N ALA A 117 -8.87 -7.77 -2.96
CA ALA A 117 -9.10 -8.78 -3.99
C ALA A 117 -9.59 -8.17 -5.31
N ARG A 118 -10.48 -7.17 -5.24
CA ARG A 118 -10.98 -6.44 -6.42
C ARG A 118 -9.89 -5.61 -7.09
N THR A 119 -9.13 -4.83 -6.33
CA THR A 119 -8.07 -3.98 -6.87
C THR A 119 -6.92 -4.83 -7.42
N LYS A 120 -6.58 -5.93 -6.78
CA LYS A 120 -5.63 -6.92 -7.30
C LYS A 120 -6.08 -7.48 -8.64
N ALA A 121 -7.34 -7.89 -8.76
CA ALA A 121 -7.87 -8.41 -10.02
C ALA A 121 -7.79 -7.34 -11.13
N ALA A 122 -8.22 -6.11 -10.85
CA ALA A 122 -8.17 -5.01 -11.82
C ALA A 122 -6.72 -4.66 -12.23
N LEU A 123 -5.77 -4.63 -11.30
CA LEU A 123 -4.36 -4.39 -11.62
C LEU A 123 -3.77 -5.55 -12.44
N ALA A 124 -4.07 -6.80 -12.06
CA ALA A 124 -3.61 -7.97 -12.80
C ALA A 124 -4.15 -7.99 -14.24
N GLU A 125 -5.42 -7.62 -14.44
CA GLU A 125 -6.02 -7.45 -15.77
C GLU A 125 -5.33 -6.34 -16.55
N SER A 126 -4.98 -5.22 -15.90
CA SER A 126 -4.30 -4.10 -16.56
C SER A 126 -2.83 -4.38 -16.92
N PHE A 127 -2.20 -5.38 -16.30
CA PHE A 127 -0.84 -5.82 -16.62
C PHE A 127 -0.78 -6.84 -17.78
N GLY A 128 -1.93 -7.36 -18.21
CA GLY A 128 -2.07 -8.40 -19.24
C GLY A 128 -2.20 -7.86 -20.66
#